data_AF-A0A2G5SCF2-F1
#
_entry.id   AF-A0A2G5SCF2-F1
#
_cell.length_a   1.000
_cell.length_b   1.000
_cell.length_c   1.000
_cell.angle_alpha   90.00
_cell.angle_beta   90.00
_cell.angle_gamma   90.00
#
_symmetry.space_group_name_H-M   'P 1'
#
loop_
_entity.id
_entity.type
_entity.pdbx_description
1 polymer ?
#
loop_
_entity_poly.entity_id
_entity_poly.type
_entity_poly.pdbx_seq_one_letter_code
_entity_poly.pdbx_strand_id
1 'polypeptide(L)'
;MHTILALLALAVVPSSGFHFGFPTPVSPGIRTGVPPPFSSCRVATSGRSINNVCPTGYIVITSGECCLASEVTSSIIPTTTPRPPFSCVDRSNTNGINECPGWRSYCNDVFYKDFMARNCPQTCGLCSSTPPSPCIDAVNPTTGRSECSANLGLCNNVAFRDWMKIQCPRTCGYCR
;
A
#
# COMPACT_ATOMS: atom_id res chain seq x y z
N MET A 1 69.27 55.60 15.26
CA MET A 1 68.66 56.48 14.24
C MET A 1 67.88 55.62 13.25
N HIS A 2 66.73 56.13 12.80
CA HIS A 2 65.75 55.57 11.84
C HIS A 2 64.54 54.84 12.44
N THR A 3 63.59 55.70 12.82
CA THR A 3 62.14 55.59 12.67
C THR A 3 61.67 54.86 11.40
N ILE A 4 60.57 54.11 11.46
CA ILE A 4 59.40 54.26 10.58
C ILE A 4 58.16 53.70 11.31
N LEU A 5 57.11 54.51 11.20
CA LEU A 5 55.76 54.43 11.75
C LEU A 5 54.85 53.70 10.75
N ALA A 6 54.02 52.76 11.20
CA ALA A 6 52.81 52.36 10.47
C ALA A 6 51.77 51.74 11.42
N LEU A 7 50.70 52.50 11.68
CA LEU A 7 49.43 52.00 12.17
C LEU A 7 48.81 51.04 11.14
N LEU A 8 48.11 49.98 11.57
CA LEU A 8 46.71 49.74 11.19
C LEU A 8 46.12 48.47 11.86
N ALA A 9 44.92 48.67 12.43
CA ALA A 9 43.77 47.77 12.53
C ALA A 9 43.91 46.36 13.16
N LEU A 10 43.36 46.25 14.38
CA LEU A 10 42.91 45.00 15.00
C LEU A 10 41.80 44.36 14.16
N ALA A 11 42.07 43.20 13.55
CA ALA A 11 41.06 42.26 13.10
C ALA A 11 41.24 40.95 13.90
N VAL A 12 40.39 40.76 14.90
CA VAL A 12 40.28 39.48 15.61
C VAL A 12 39.46 38.55 14.71
N VAL A 13 40.14 37.57 14.10
CA VAL A 13 39.49 36.44 13.43
C VAL A 13 39.81 35.19 14.26
N PRO A 14 38.86 34.63 15.04
CA PRO A 14 39.07 33.33 15.65
C PRO A 14 38.81 32.22 14.62
N SER A 15 39.89 31.56 14.25
CA SER A 15 40.02 30.10 14.13
C SER A 15 38.83 29.34 13.54
N SER A 16 38.92 29.06 12.23
CA SER A 16 38.15 28.02 11.55
C SER A 16 38.43 26.65 12.19
N GLY A 17 37.55 26.23 13.09
CA GLY A 17 37.50 24.85 13.59
C GLY A 17 36.97 23.92 12.50
N PHE A 18 37.77 22.90 12.17
CA PHE A 18 37.41 21.78 11.30
C PHE A 18 36.16 21.06 11.84
N HIS A 19 35.06 21.13 11.08
CA HIS A 19 33.84 20.40 11.37
C HIS A 19 33.97 18.96 10.85
N PHE A 20 34.50 18.07 11.70
CA PHE A 20 34.35 16.63 11.49
C PHE A 20 32.88 16.27 11.73
N GLY A 21 32.17 15.99 10.63
CA GLY A 21 30.79 15.51 10.65
C GLY A 21 30.71 14.13 11.30
N PHE A 22 30.35 14.12 12.57
CA PHE A 22 29.67 12.99 13.19
C PHE A 22 28.19 13.34 13.34
N PRO A 23 27.27 12.51 12.83
CA PRO A 23 25.84 12.75 12.93
C PRO A 23 25.40 12.63 14.39
N THR A 24 24.84 13.71 14.93
CA THR A 24 23.99 13.65 16.11
C THR A 24 22.71 12.87 15.75
N PRO A 25 22.09 12.15 16.71
CA PRO A 25 20.78 11.55 16.51
C PRO A 25 19.72 12.65 16.49
N VAL A 26 19.57 13.31 15.35
CA VAL A 26 18.37 14.07 15.03
C VAL A 26 17.35 13.05 14.56
N SER A 27 16.36 12.77 15.41
CA SER A 27 15.14 12.06 15.03
C SER A 27 14.62 12.63 13.71
N PRO A 28 14.50 11.83 12.63
CA PRO A 28 13.89 12.33 11.41
C PRO A 28 12.42 12.59 11.69
N GLY A 29 12.06 13.87 11.75
CA GLY A 29 10.71 14.31 11.48
C GLY A 29 10.33 13.83 10.08
N ILE A 30 9.66 12.69 10.01
CA ILE A 30 9.04 12.20 8.80
C ILE A 30 7.88 13.17 8.52
N ARG A 31 8.08 14.10 7.58
CA ARG A 31 7.01 14.68 6.76
C ARG A 31 6.53 13.59 5.79
N THR A 32 5.81 12.60 6.31
CA THR A 32 4.76 11.94 5.54
C THR A 32 3.50 12.72 5.83
N GLY A 33 2.86 13.27 4.80
CA GLY A 33 1.53 13.88 4.89
C GLY A 33 0.43 12.84 5.16
N VAL A 34 0.66 11.91 6.08
CA VAL A 34 -0.29 10.91 6.55
C VAL A 34 -0.22 10.95 8.08
N PRO A 35 -1.22 11.54 8.77
CA PRO A 35 -1.26 11.50 10.23
C PRO A 35 -1.41 10.04 10.71
N PRO A 36 -0.78 9.67 11.85
CA PRO A 36 -1.00 8.35 12.47
C PRO A 36 -2.49 8.18 12.81
N PRO A 37 -3.01 6.93 12.92
CA PRO A 37 -4.42 6.72 13.24
C PRO A 37 -4.70 7.30 14.63
N PHE A 38 -5.41 8.42 14.65
CA PHE A 38 -5.78 9.07 15.89
C PHE A 38 -7.04 8.38 16.42
N SER A 39 -6.94 7.80 17.61
CA SER A 39 -8.04 7.25 18.38
C SER A 39 -8.50 8.28 19.39
N SER A 40 -9.80 8.59 19.38
CA SER A 40 -10.48 9.43 20.36
C SER A 40 -11.62 8.65 21.02
N CYS A 41 -12.18 9.17 22.12
CA CYS A 41 -13.32 8.56 22.80
C CYS A 41 -14.60 9.33 22.47
N ARG A 42 -15.68 8.63 22.13
CA ARG A 42 -16.99 9.22 21.90
C ARG A 42 -17.62 9.79 23.17
N VAL A 43 -17.26 9.20 24.31
CA VAL A 43 -17.74 9.54 25.65
C VAL A 43 -16.58 9.98 26.53
N ALA A 44 -16.88 10.36 27.78
CA ALA A 44 -15.85 10.65 28.77
C ALA A 44 -14.93 9.44 29.00
N THR A 45 -13.62 9.68 29.07
CA THR A 45 -12.63 8.65 29.34
C THR A 45 -12.65 8.24 30.81
N SER A 46 -12.17 7.02 31.09
CA SER A 46 -12.06 6.49 32.46
C SER A 46 -10.86 7.06 33.22
N GLY A 47 -10.01 7.87 32.57
CA GLY A 47 -8.79 8.46 33.13
C GLY A 47 -7.54 8.16 32.32
N ARG A 48 -6.37 8.56 32.83
CA ARG A 48 -5.08 8.30 32.17
C ARG A 48 -4.67 6.83 32.31
N SER A 49 -4.05 6.30 31.26
CA SER A 49 -3.39 5.01 31.33
C SER A 49 -2.16 5.06 32.24
N ILE A 50 -1.83 3.92 32.87
CA ILE A 50 -0.61 3.75 33.65
C ILE A 50 0.30 2.83 32.85
N ASN A 51 1.46 3.32 32.41
CA ASN A 51 2.40 2.59 31.56
C ASN A 51 1.76 1.98 30.30
N ASN A 52 0.86 2.71 29.63
CA ASN A 52 0.08 2.22 28.48
C ASN A 52 -0.81 1.00 28.77
N VAL A 53 -1.20 0.78 30.03
CA VAL A 53 -2.14 -0.28 30.43
C VAL A 53 -3.45 0.35 30.90
N CYS A 54 -4.56 -0.24 30.47
CA CYS A 54 -5.91 0.12 30.88
C CYS A 54 -6.60 -1.07 31.58
N PRO A 55 -7.62 -0.81 32.42
CA PRO A 55 -8.47 -1.85 32.98
C PRO A 55 -9.12 -2.72 31.90
N THR A 56 -9.54 -3.93 32.26
CA THR A 56 -10.25 -4.85 31.37
C THR A 56 -11.46 -4.17 30.71
N GLY A 57 -11.56 -4.28 29.38
CA GLY A 57 -12.64 -3.65 28.60
C GLY A 57 -12.31 -2.23 28.11
N TYR A 58 -11.15 -1.68 28.46
CA TYR A 58 -10.69 -0.37 28.04
C TYR A 58 -9.42 -0.47 27.20
N ILE A 59 -9.25 0.49 26.29
CA ILE A 59 -8.06 0.62 25.43
C ILE A 59 -7.46 2.02 25.54
N VAL A 60 -6.14 2.11 25.34
CA VAL A 60 -5.41 3.40 25.37
C VAL A 60 -5.67 4.14 24.06
N ILE A 61 -6.15 5.37 24.15
CA ILE A 61 -6.36 6.26 23.00
C ILE A 61 -5.17 7.21 22.80
N THR A 62 -5.10 7.93 21.67
CA THR A 62 -3.95 8.79 21.30
C THR A 62 -3.62 9.86 22.33
N SER A 63 -4.60 10.30 23.14
CA SER A 63 -4.37 11.24 24.25
C SER A 63 -3.70 10.61 25.49
N GLY A 64 -3.42 9.30 25.49
CA GLY A 64 -2.86 8.56 26.62
C GLY A 64 -3.89 8.17 27.68
N GLU A 65 -5.18 8.30 27.38
CA GLU A 65 -6.30 7.99 28.26
C GLU A 65 -6.94 6.63 27.93
N CYS A 66 -7.65 6.06 28.91
CA CYS A 66 -8.40 4.82 28.78
C CYS A 66 -9.84 5.11 28.37
N CYS A 67 -10.23 4.60 27.21
CA CYS A 67 -11.60 4.66 26.72
C CYS A 67 -12.19 3.25 26.68
N LEU A 68 -13.50 3.13 26.92
CA LEU A 68 -14.19 1.86 26.77
C LEU A 68 -14.02 1.37 25.33
N ALA A 69 -13.65 0.11 25.12
CA ALA A 69 -13.34 -0.41 23.79
C ALA A 69 -14.47 -0.18 22.77
N SER A 70 -15.72 -0.21 23.25
CA SER A 70 -16.94 0.04 22.46
C SER A 70 -17.16 1.50 22.06
N GLU A 71 -16.53 2.44 22.77
CA GLU A 71 -16.72 3.89 22.61
C GLU A 71 -15.52 4.56 21.94
N VAL A 72 -14.50 3.78 21.58
CA VAL A 72 -13.36 4.32 20.83
C VAL A 72 -13.79 4.63 19.40
N THR A 73 -13.77 5.92 19.11
CA THR A 73 -13.86 6.45 17.76
C THR A 73 -12.46 6.68 17.27
N SER A 74 -11.93 5.71 16.54
CA SER A 74 -10.76 5.97 15.72
C SER A 74 -11.19 6.81 14.53
N SER A 75 -10.44 7.87 14.20
CA SER A 75 -10.29 8.20 12.77
C SER A 75 -9.38 7.18 12.14
N ILE A 76 -9.89 5.96 12.07
CA ILE A 76 -9.89 5.33 10.78
C ILE A 76 -10.78 6.22 9.94
N ILE A 77 -10.22 6.82 8.88
CA ILE A 77 -10.99 6.98 7.65
C ILE A 77 -11.81 5.69 7.57
N PRO A 78 -13.17 5.74 7.58
CA PRO A 78 -13.96 4.53 7.60
C PRO A 78 -13.32 3.64 6.56
N THR A 79 -12.77 2.52 7.01
CA THR A 79 -12.27 1.54 6.09
C THR A 79 -13.53 0.87 5.56
N THR A 80 -14.32 1.63 4.77
CA THR A 80 -14.81 1.10 3.52
C THR A 80 -13.59 0.38 2.96
N THR A 81 -13.64 -0.95 2.93
CA THR A 81 -12.65 -1.83 2.30
C THR A 81 -11.89 -1.01 1.29
N PRO A 82 -10.58 -0.72 1.49
CA PRO A 82 -9.90 0.35 0.80
C PRO A 82 -10.25 0.21 -0.66
N ARG A 83 -11.01 1.15 -1.23
CA ARG A 83 -11.08 1.25 -2.69
C ARG A 83 -9.61 1.34 -3.06
N PRO A 84 -9.05 0.32 -3.71
CA PRO A 84 -7.62 0.30 -3.92
C PRO A 84 -7.29 1.60 -4.64
N PRO A 85 -6.24 2.35 -4.25
CA PRO A 85 -5.79 3.53 -5.00
C PRO A 85 -5.25 3.16 -6.40
N PHE A 86 -5.51 1.93 -6.85
CA PHE A 86 -5.06 1.30 -8.06
C PHE A 86 -6.28 0.92 -8.91
N SER A 87 -6.09 0.81 -10.22
CA SER A 87 -7.07 0.18 -11.10
C SER A 87 -7.48 -1.17 -10.51
N CYS A 88 -8.79 -1.35 -10.30
CA CYS A 88 -9.31 -2.58 -9.72
C CYS A 88 -9.40 -3.65 -10.81
N VAL A 89 -8.23 -4.13 -11.21
CA VAL A 89 -8.01 -5.12 -12.26
C VAL A 89 -6.99 -6.13 -11.77
N ASP A 90 -7.23 -7.40 -12.12
CA ASP A 90 -6.26 -8.46 -11.85
C ASP A 90 -4.99 -8.23 -12.68
N ARG A 91 -3.84 -8.49 -12.07
CA ARG A 91 -2.53 -8.29 -12.69
C ARG A 91 -2.14 -9.54 -13.47
N SER A 92 -1.70 -9.33 -14.70
CA SER A 92 -1.00 -10.35 -15.46
C SER A 92 0.46 -10.46 -15.05
N ASN A 93 1.04 -11.64 -15.21
CA ASN A 93 2.48 -11.85 -15.11
C ASN A 93 3.23 -11.26 -16.33
N THR A 94 4.55 -11.42 -16.35
CA THR A 94 5.42 -10.88 -17.42
C THR A 94 5.06 -11.38 -18.82
N ASN A 95 4.41 -12.54 -18.91
CA ASN A 95 4.00 -13.15 -20.17
C ASN A 95 2.58 -12.71 -20.58
N GLY A 96 1.98 -11.76 -19.88
CA GLY A 96 0.62 -11.27 -20.14
C GLY A 96 -0.48 -12.18 -19.59
N ILE A 97 -0.11 -13.27 -18.91
CA ILE A 97 -1.07 -14.26 -18.41
C ILE A 97 -1.65 -13.82 -17.07
N ASN A 98 -2.98 -13.80 -16.97
CA ASN A 98 -3.66 -13.62 -15.69
C ASN A 98 -3.86 -14.97 -14.98
N GLU A 99 -3.12 -15.19 -13.90
CA GLU A 99 -3.14 -16.43 -13.10
C GLU A 99 -4.17 -16.40 -11.96
N CYS A 100 -4.74 -15.21 -11.67
CA CYS A 100 -5.70 -15.02 -10.58
C CYS A 100 -6.86 -16.02 -10.58
N PRO A 101 -7.47 -16.41 -11.72
CA PRO A 101 -8.55 -17.41 -11.73
C PRO A 101 -8.17 -18.73 -11.05
N GLY A 102 -6.92 -19.17 -11.21
CA GLY A 102 -6.39 -20.39 -10.57
C GLY A 102 -6.06 -20.21 -9.09
N TRP A 103 -5.93 -18.97 -8.62
CA TRP A 103 -5.57 -18.62 -7.24
C TRP A 103 -6.76 -18.22 -6.39
N ARG A 104 -7.99 -18.39 -6.88
CA ARG A 104 -9.19 -17.87 -6.20
C ARG A 104 -9.37 -18.38 -4.77
N SER A 105 -8.92 -19.59 -4.46
CA SER A 105 -8.94 -20.13 -3.09
C SER A 105 -8.06 -19.34 -2.12
N TYR A 106 -6.97 -18.71 -2.59
CA TYR A 106 -6.05 -17.93 -1.77
C TYR A 106 -6.61 -16.58 -1.32
N CYS A 107 -7.75 -16.13 -1.87
CA CYS A 107 -8.39 -14.89 -1.46
C CYS A 107 -8.76 -14.88 0.04
N ASN A 108 -9.03 -16.05 0.62
CA ASN A 108 -9.39 -16.21 2.03
C ASN A 108 -8.25 -16.77 2.89
N ASP A 109 -7.09 -17.04 2.30
CA ASP A 109 -5.94 -17.58 3.02
C ASP A 109 -5.23 -16.46 3.80
N VAL A 110 -4.97 -16.69 5.09
CA VAL A 110 -4.40 -15.67 5.98
C VAL A 110 -3.01 -15.19 5.55
N PHE A 111 -2.23 -16.03 4.88
CA PHE A 111 -0.88 -15.70 4.41
C PHE A 111 -0.91 -15.01 3.05
N TYR A 112 -1.87 -15.37 2.20
CA TYR A 112 -1.93 -14.87 0.82
C TYR A 112 -2.93 -13.73 0.60
N LYS A 113 -3.83 -13.44 1.55
CA LYS A 113 -4.86 -12.41 1.39
C LYS A 113 -4.31 -11.05 0.94
N ASP A 114 -3.16 -10.63 1.49
CA ASP A 114 -2.59 -9.31 1.19
C ASP A 114 -1.92 -9.28 -0.20
N PHE A 115 -1.38 -10.43 -0.63
CA PHE A 115 -0.90 -10.61 -1.99
C PHE A 115 -2.07 -10.61 -2.97
N MET A 116 -3.12 -11.37 -2.66
CA MET A 116 -4.31 -11.48 -3.48
C MET A 116 -5.07 -10.16 -3.59
N ALA A 117 -5.13 -9.37 -2.51
CA ALA A 117 -5.75 -8.05 -2.54
C ALA A 117 -5.02 -7.07 -3.48
N ARG A 118 -3.69 -7.21 -3.63
CA ARG A 118 -2.88 -6.34 -4.49
C ARG A 118 -2.83 -6.79 -5.95
N ASN A 119 -2.85 -8.10 -6.18
CA ASN A 119 -2.63 -8.67 -7.51
C ASN A 119 -3.91 -9.19 -8.16
N CYS A 120 -4.89 -9.62 -7.36
CA CYS A 120 -6.11 -10.26 -7.83
C CYS A 120 -7.39 -9.63 -7.23
N PRO A 121 -7.52 -8.28 -7.18
CA PRO A 121 -8.64 -7.64 -6.50
C PRO A 121 -10.00 -7.94 -7.15
N GLN A 122 -10.07 -8.18 -8.47
CA GLN A 122 -11.32 -8.56 -9.14
C GLN A 122 -11.65 -10.01 -8.85
N THR A 123 -10.67 -10.92 -8.98
CA THR A 123 -10.89 -12.34 -8.65
C THR A 123 -11.30 -12.52 -7.19
N CYS A 124 -10.77 -11.73 -6.27
CA CYS A 124 -11.17 -11.80 -4.86
C CYS A 124 -12.43 -11.01 -4.50
N GLY A 125 -13.10 -10.39 -5.48
CA GLY A 125 -14.35 -9.65 -5.23
C GLY A 125 -14.17 -8.40 -4.38
N LEU A 126 -12.96 -7.83 -4.36
CA LEU A 126 -12.63 -6.62 -3.60
C LEU A 126 -12.98 -5.34 -4.36
N CYS A 127 -13.38 -5.46 -5.63
CA CYS A 127 -13.79 -4.35 -6.47
C CYS A 127 -15.28 -4.02 -6.27
N SER A 128 -15.60 -2.76 -5.95
CA SER A 128 -16.99 -2.27 -5.86
C SER A 128 -17.71 -2.22 -7.22
N SER A 129 -16.96 -2.31 -8.31
CA SER A 129 -17.48 -2.44 -9.68
C SER A 129 -16.48 -3.24 -10.51
N THR A 130 -16.97 -4.23 -11.25
CA THR A 130 -16.17 -4.96 -12.23
C THR A 130 -16.23 -4.15 -13.54
N PRO A 131 -15.16 -3.47 -13.97
CA PRO A 131 -15.14 -2.87 -15.29
C PRO A 131 -15.40 -3.96 -16.34
N PRO A 132 -16.12 -3.65 -17.42
CA PRO A 132 -16.33 -4.60 -18.50
C PRO A 132 -14.98 -5.07 -19.03
N SER A 133 -14.79 -6.40 -19.09
CA SER A 133 -13.60 -6.97 -19.71
C SER A 133 -13.57 -6.61 -21.19
N PRO A 134 -12.44 -6.11 -21.73
CA PRO A 134 -12.33 -5.86 -23.16
C PRO A 134 -12.50 -7.18 -23.93
N CYS A 135 -13.29 -7.14 -25.00
CA CYS A 135 -13.49 -8.28 -25.89
C CYS A 135 -12.29 -8.44 -26.83
N ILE A 136 -11.10 -8.71 -26.27
CA ILE A 136 -9.86 -8.88 -27.02
C ILE A 136 -9.06 -10.01 -26.36
N ASP A 137 -8.46 -10.86 -27.18
CA ASP A 137 -7.59 -11.92 -26.69
C ASP A 137 -6.28 -11.34 -26.17
N ALA A 138 -5.83 -11.86 -25.03
CA ALA A 138 -4.57 -11.50 -24.43
C ALA A 138 -3.41 -11.83 -25.37
N VAL A 139 -2.44 -10.91 -25.39
CA VAL A 139 -1.18 -11.05 -26.11
C VAL A 139 -0.06 -11.09 -25.10
N ASN A 140 0.93 -11.95 -25.35
CA ASN A 140 2.14 -11.93 -24.58
C ASN A 140 2.91 -10.63 -24.92
N PRO A 141 3.20 -9.76 -23.94
CA PRO A 141 3.81 -8.46 -24.19
C PRO A 141 5.27 -8.56 -24.64
N THR A 142 5.93 -9.69 -24.38
CA THR A 142 7.31 -9.95 -24.83
C THR A 142 7.37 -10.40 -26.28
N THR A 143 6.43 -11.25 -26.72
CA THR A 143 6.43 -11.80 -28.09
C THR A 143 5.48 -11.08 -29.05
N GLY A 144 4.54 -10.29 -28.53
CA GLY A 144 3.45 -9.68 -29.29
C GLY A 144 2.43 -10.68 -29.83
N ARG A 145 2.50 -11.95 -29.43
CA ARG A 145 1.66 -13.03 -29.97
C ARG A 145 0.57 -13.42 -28.97
N SER A 146 -0.62 -13.75 -29.48
CA SER A 146 -1.65 -14.42 -28.69
C SER A 146 -1.49 -15.93 -28.73
N GLU A 147 -1.56 -16.55 -27.56
CA GLU A 147 -1.54 -18.02 -27.41
C GLU A 147 -2.95 -18.64 -27.51
N CYS A 148 -3.98 -17.83 -27.78
CA CYS A 148 -5.37 -18.29 -27.75
C CYS A 148 -5.68 -19.31 -28.85
N SER A 149 -5.13 -19.15 -30.07
CA SER A 149 -5.34 -20.12 -31.16
C SER A 149 -4.81 -21.51 -30.82
N ALA A 150 -3.66 -21.58 -30.13
CA ALA A 150 -3.07 -22.86 -29.68
C ALA A 150 -3.89 -23.50 -28.55
N ASN A 151 -4.59 -22.68 -27.76
CA ASN A 151 -5.36 -23.10 -26.60
C ASN A 151 -6.87 -23.21 -26.87
N LEU A 152 -7.31 -23.19 -28.13
CA LEU A 152 -8.74 -23.25 -28.50
C LEU A 152 -9.47 -24.45 -27.86
N GLY A 153 -8.79 -25.59 -27.73
CA GLY A 153 -9.35 -26.78 -27.06
C GLY A 153 -9.68 -26.58 -25.58
N LEU A 154 -9.07 -25.60 -24.90
CA LEU A 154 -9.31 -25.30 -23.50
C LEU A 154 -10.61 -24.51 -23.26
N CYS A 155 -11.21 -23.93 -24.30
CA CYS A 155 -12.46 -23.16 -24.17
C CYS A 155 -13.57 -23.99 -23.49
N ASN A 156 -13.68 -25.28 -23.85
CA ASN A 156 -14.69 -26.18 -23.30
C ASN A 156 -14.23 -26.97 -22.06
N ASN A 157 -12.97 -26.81 -21.64
CA ASN A 157 -12.45 -27.52 -20.49
C ASN A 157 -12.88 -26.80 -19.20
N VAL A 158 -13.61 -27.51 -18.32
CA VAL A 158 -14.16 -26.94 -17.08
C VAL A 158 -13.08 -26.30 -16.20
N ALA A 159 -11.89 -26.89 -16.13
CA ALA A 159 -10.78 -26.40 -15.31
C ALA A 159 -10.20 -25.08 -15.85
N PHE A 160 -10.24 -24.86 -17.16
CA PHE A 160 -9.63 -23.70 -17.81
C PHE A 160 -10.65 -22.69 -18.32
N ARG A 161 -11.94 -23.01 -18.31
CA ARG A 161 -12.99 -22.17 -18.89
C ARG A 161 -12.96 -20.74 -18.36
N ASP A 162 -12.80 -20.56 -17.05
CA ASP A 162 -12.79 -19.23 -16.46
C ASP A 162 -11.50 -18.46 -16.76
N TRP A 163 -10.37 -19.16 -16.91
CA TRP A 163 -9.13 -18.59 -17.44
C TRP A 163 -9.29 -18.16 -18.91
N MET A 164 -9.92 -19.00 -19.75
CA MET A 164 -10.19 -18.72 -21.16
C MET A 164 -11.15 -17.56 -21.35
N LYS A 165 -12.11 -17.33 -20.45
CA LYS A 165 -12.99 -16.15 -20.48
C LYS A 165 -12.24 -14.84 -20.32
N ILE A 166 -11.12 -14.86 -19.62
CA ILE A 166 -10.33 -13.66 -19.35
C ILE A 166 -9.23 -13.52 -20.40
N GLN A 167 -8.56 -14.61 -20.76
CA GLN A 167 -7.42 -14.57 -21.68
C GLN A 167 -7.83 -14.63 -23.15
N CYS A 168 -8.90 -15.35 -23.48
CA CYS A 168 -9.28 -15.64 -24.86
C CYS A 168 -10.77 -15.41 -25.13
N PRO A 169 -11.34 -14.24 -24.73
CA PRO A 169 -12.77 -14.00 -24.83
C PRO A 169 -13.28 -13.99 -26.28
N ARG A 170 -12.46 -13.56 -27.26
CA ARG A 170 -12.85 -13.59 -28.68
C ARG A 170 -12.66 -14.98 -29.26
N THR A 171 -11.48 -15.59 -29.06
CA THR A 171 -11.17 -16.91 -29.61
C THR A 171 -12.17 -17.97 -29.14
N CYS A 172 -12.61 -17.92 -27.88
CA CYS A 172 -13.62 -18.83 -27.36
C CYS A 172 -15.07 -18.39 -27.61
N GLY A 173 -15.29 -17.23 -28.25
CA GLY A 173 -16.64 -16.73 -28.57
C GLY A 173 -17.47 -16.28 -27.36
N TYR A 174 -16.83 -15.89 -26.25
CA TYR A 174 -17.50 -15.38 -25.05
C TYR A 174 -17.99 -13.94 -25.20
N CYS A 175 -17.56 -13.24 -26.24
CA CYS A 175 -17.98 -11.88 -26.58
C CYS A 175 -17.98 -11.68 -28.10
N ARG A 176 -18.63 -10.62 -28.58
CA ARG A 176 -18.72 -10.25 -30.02
C ARG A 176 -18.45 -8.77 -30.22
#